data_AF-A0A1Q8QQT5-F1
#
_entry.id   AF-A0A1Q8QQT5-F1
#
_cell.length_a   1.000
_cell.length_b   1.000
_cell.length_c   1.000
_cell.angle_alpha   90.00
_cell.angle_beta   90.00
_cell.angle_gamma   90.00
#
_symmetry.space_group_name_H-M   'P 1'
#
loop_
_entity.id
_entity.type
_entity.pdbx_description
1 polymer ?
#
loop_
_entity_poly.entity_id
_entity_poly.type
_entity_poly.pdbx_seq_one_letter_code
_entity_poly.pdbx_strand_id
1 'polypeptide(L)' 'MKVKIFSSPDYRILDKEVNQWLEDNNWLKVVNITQSTGTATVISIWYTEPTVPILG' A
#
# COMPACT_ATOMS: atom_id res chain seq x y z
N MET A 1 -3.14 -13.26 1.07
CA MET A 1 -2.17 -12.18 0.78
C MET A 1 -2.80 -11.27 -0.25
N LYS A 2 -2.85 -9.96 0.00
CA LYS A 2 -3.48 -8.96 -0.88
C LYS A 2 -2.41 -7.99 -1.39
N VAL A 3 -2.68 -7.32 -2.51
CA VAL A 3 -1.78 -6.32 -3.10
C VAL A 3 -2.56 -5.03 -3.37
N LYS A 4 -1.96 -3.91 -2.99
CA LYS A 4 -2.41 -2.56 -3.35
C LYS A 4 -1.39 -1.97 -4.31
N ILE A 5 -1.87 -1.47 -5.45
CA ILE A 5 -1.03 -0.87 -6.49
C ILE A 5 -1.38 0.61 -6.58
N PHE A 6 -0.36 1.45 -6.55
CA PHE A 6 -0.43 2.88 -6.79
C PHE A 6 0.38 3.20 -8.03
N SER A 7 -0.14 4.03 -8.92
CA SER A 7 0.56 4.47 -10.11
C SER A 7 0.26 5.93 -10.38
N SER A 8 1.30 6.72 -10.57
CA SER A 8 1.17 8.14 -10.91
C SER A 8 2.39 8.62 -11.69
N PRO A 9 2.22 9.53 -12.66
CA PRO A 9 3.34 10.24 -13.28
C PRO A 9 3.94 11.30 -12.34
N ASP A 10 3.19 11.76 -11.33
CA ASP A 10 3.67 12.72 -10.32
C ASP A 10 3.94 12.00 -9.00
N TYR A 11 5.21 12.01 -8.58
CA TYR A 11 5.68 11.39 -7.35
C TYR A 11 5.08 12.02 -6.08
N ARG A 12 4.68 13.30 -6.13
CA ARG A 12 4.12 14.01 -4.96
C ARG A 12 2.72 13.51 -4.63
N ILE A 13 1.93 13.26 -5.67
CA ILE A 13 0.59 12.69 -5.53
C ILE A 13 0.72 11.25 -5.02
N LEU A 14 1.66 10.49 -5.60
CA LEU A 14 1.90 9.10 -5.21
C LEU A 14 2.30 8.96 -3.74
N ASP A 15 3.22 9.81 -3.27
CA ASP A 15 3.67 9.82 -1.88
C ASP A 15 2.50 10.11 -0.92
N LYS A 16 1.69 11.13 -1.24
CA LYS A 16 0.51 11.47 -0.44
C LYS A 16 -0.51 10.32 -0.39
N GLU A 17 -0.82 9.70 -1.54
CA GLU A 17 -1.79 8.60 -1.61
C GLU A 17 -1.31 7.34 -0.88
N VAL A 18 -0.03 7.00 -1.02
CA VAL A 18 0.57 5.86 -0.32
C VAL A 18 0.56 6.09 1.19
N ASN A 19 1.00 7.26 1.65
CA ASN A 19 1.04 7.60 3.07
C ASN A 19 -0.37 7.62 3.68
N GLN A 20 -1.34 8.27 3.00
CA GLN A 20 -2.73 8.28 3.47
C GLN A 20 -3.29 6.86 3.58
N TRP A 21 -3.05 6.01 2.58
CA TRP A 21 -3.55 4.64 2.61
C TRP A 21 -2.92 3.81 3.74
N LEU A 22 -1.63 4.00 4.03
CA LEU A 22 -0.96 3.33 5.14
C LEU A 22 -1.50 3.80 6.50
N GLU A 23 -1.79 5.10 6.66
CA GLU A 23 -2.40 5.64 7.87
C GLU A 23 -3.82 5.10 8.10
N ASP A 24 -4.66 5.11 7.05
CA ASP A 24 -6.02 4.58 7.09
C ASP A 24 -6.05 3.07 7.37
N ASN A 25 -4.97 2.37 7.01
CA ASN A 25 -4.85 0.93 7.13
C ASN A 25 -3.69 0.51 8.05
N ASN A 26 -3.43 1.26 9.11
CA ASN A 26 -2.36 1.01 10.07
C ASN A 26 -2.43 -0.37 10.79
N TRP A 27 -3.59 -1.03 10.71
CA TRP A 27 -3.84 -2.36 11.25
C TRP A 27 -3.41 -3.49 10.31
N LEU A 28 -3.08 -3.19 9.05
CA LEU A 28 -2.57 -4.16 8.08
C LEU A 28 -1.10 -4.47 8.36
N LYS A 29 -0.74 -5.74 8.21
CA LYS A 29 0.67 -6.14 8.21
C LYS A 29 1.22 -6.03 6.78
N VAL A 30 2.06 -5.05 6.54
CA VAL A 30 2.82 -4.93 5.28
C VAL A 30 3.87 -6.04 5.22
N VAL A 31 3.89 -6.76 4.09
CA VAL A 31 4.77 -7.91 3.83
C VAL A 31 5.92 -7.49 2.93
N ASN A 32 5.63 -6.73 1.87
CA ASN A 32 6.63 -6.28 0.92
C ASN A 32 6.18 -4.98 0.25
N ILE A 33 7.14 -4.18 -0.18
CA ILE A 33 6.93 -2.97 -0.98
C ILE A 33 7.91 -3.03 -2.15
N THR A 34 7.41 -2.97 -3.37
CA THR A 34 8.26 -2.83 -4.56
C THR A 34 7.87 -1.58 -5.32
N GLN A 35 8.87 -0.92 -5.87
CA GLN A 35 8.69 0.19 -6.77
C GLN A 35 9.27 -0.13 -8.14
N SER A 36 8.61 0.37 -9.18
CA SER A 36 9.14 0.40 -10.53
C SER A 36 9.04 1.82 -11.06
N THR A 37 10.17 2.35 -11.50
CA THR A 37 10.29 3.70 -12.05
C THR A 37 10.56 3.60 -13.54
N GLY A 38 9.58 4.02 -14.35
CA GLY A 38 9.69 4.13 -15.80
C GLY A 38 9.09 5.45 -16.27
N THR A 39 8.23 5.43 -17.29
CA THR A 39 7.46 6.61 -17.73
C THR A 39 6.46 7.10 -16.68
N ALA A 40 6.04 6.21 -15.77
CA ALA A 40 5.27 6.54 -14.57
C ALA A 40 5.82 5.71 -13.40
N THR A 41 5.76 6.24 -12.18
CA THR A 41 6.16 5.52 -10.98
C THR A 41 5.02 4.62 -10.54
N VAL A 42 5.33 3.34 -10.30
CA VAL A 42 4.38 2.35 -9.80
C VAL A 42 4.90 1.79 -8.49
N ILE A 43 4.07 1.81 -7.44
CA ILE A 43 4.35 1.23 -6.13
C ILE A 43 3.35 0.12 -5.86
N SER A 44 3.84 -1.06 -5.54
CA SER A 44 3.04 -2.22 -5.15
C SER A 44 3.33 -2.55 -3.70
N ILE A 45 2.29 -2.62 -2.88
CA ILE A 45 2.35 -2.96 -1.46
C ILE A 45 1.62 -4.29 -1.25
N TRP A 46 2.35 -5.31 -0.81
CA TRP A 46 1.78 -6.58 -0.40
C TRP A 46 1.50 -6.54 1.08
N TYR A 47 0.31 -6.97 1.47
CA TYR A 47 -0.12 -6.93 2.85
C TYR A 47 -0.98 -8.15 3.22
N THR A 48 -1.07 -8.37 4.52
CA THR A 48 -1.94 -9.37 5.14
C THR A 48 -2.81 -8.69 6.18
N GLU A 49 -4.09 -9.02 6.16
CA GLU A 49 -5.03 -8.64 7.20
C GLU A 49 -4.78 -9.52 8.42
N PRO A 50 -4.64 -8.95 9.63
CA PRO A 50 -4.53 -9.74 10.83
C PRO A 50 -5.81 -10.54 11.05
N THR A 51 -5.68 -11.81 11.43
CA THR A 51 -6.81 -12.64 11.84
C THR A 51 -7.25 -12.19 13.22
N VAL A 52 -8.15 -11.21 13.30
CA VAL A 52 -8.79 -10.83 14.55
C VAL A 52 -9.83 -11.89 14.92
N PRO A 53 -9.77 -12.49 16.13
CA PRO A 53 -10.86 -13.32 16.62
C PRO A 53 -12.11 -12.45 16.69
N ILE A 54 -13.21 -12.94 16.09
CA ILE A 54 -14.51 -12.30 16.24
C ILE A 54 -14.88 -12.47 17.72
N LEU A 55 -14.85 -11.39 18.51
CA LEU A 55 -15.47 -11.38 19.83
C LEU A 55 -16.98 -11.32 19.57
N GLY A 56 -17.61 -12.50 19.62
CA GLY A 56 -19.07 -12.67 19.55
C GLY A 56 -19.76 -12.22 20.81
#